data_AF-A0AAN7K3J7-F1
#
_entry.id   AF-A0AAN7K3J7-F1
#
_cell.length_a   1.000
_cell.length_b   1.000
_cell.length_c   1.000
_cell.angle_alpha   90.00
_cell.angle_beta   90.00
_cell.angle_gamma   90.00
#
_symmetry.space_group_name_H-M   'P 1'
#
loop_
_entity.id
_entity.type
_entity.pdbx_description
1 polymer ?
#
loop_
_entity_poly.entity_id
_entity_poly.type
_entity_poly.pdbx_seq_one_letter_code
_entity_poly.pdbx_strand_id
1 'polypeptide(L)'
;MISAYGISGFGNDAVSLFLRMRNSGYTPDSIAFVSVLSASSHSGLLDEGQNCFKLMVEEYKIKPQLEHYACMVDLLDVLEDLMKLMNLSRTCQ
;
A
#
# COMPACT_ATOMS: atom_id res chain seq x y z
N MET A 1 11.68 5.07 -12.79
CA MET A 1 11.26 3.67 -13.08
C MET A 1 11.03 2.98 -11.74
N ILE A 2 9.77 2.93 -11.27
CA ILE A 2 9.37 2.29 -9.99
C ILE A 2 8.62 0.96 -10.27
N SER A 3 8.47 0.56 -11.54
CA SER A 3 7.65 -0.59 -11.94
C SER A 3 8.23 -1.99 -11.64
N ALA A 4 9.35 -2.11 -10.92
CA ALA A 4 10.01 -3.40 -10.64
C ALA A 4 9.84 -3.91 -9.19
N TYR A 5 9.26 -3.12 -8.28
CA TYR A 5 9.19 -3.48 -6.85
C TYR A 5 7.93 -4.28 -6.45
N GLY A 6 7.06 -4.61 -7.40
CA GLY A 6 5.81 -5.34 -7.14
C GLY A 6 5.97 -6.86 -6.94
N ILE A 7 7.17 -7.42 -7.09
CA ILE A 7 7.38 -8.87 -7.03
C ILE A 7 8.30 -9.18 -5.85
N SER A 8 7.70 -9.77 -4.81
CA SER A 8 8.36 -10.54 -3.74
C SER A 8 9.18 -9.74 -2.70
N GLY A 9 8.59 -9.49 -1.52
CA GLY A 9 9.34 -9.23 -0.29
C GLY A 9 9.88 -7.81 -0.07
N PHE A 10 9.68 -6.89 -1.01
CA PHE A 10 10.22 -5.53 -0.97
C PHE A 10 9.23 -4.44 -0.53
N GLY A 11 8.10 -4.77 0.10
CA GLY A 11 7.12 -3.77 0.56
C GLY A 11 7.72 -2.68 1.44
N ASN A 12 8.53 -3.10 2.43
CA ASN A 12 9.27 -2.19 3.29
C ASN A 12 10.27 -1.32 2.52
N ASP A 13 10.89 -1.86 1.47
CA ASP A 13 11.84 -1.11 0.64
C ASP A 13 11.13 -0.10 -0.27
N ALA A 14 9.95 -0.44 -0.79
CA ALA A 14 9.13 0.49 -1.56
C ALA A 14 8.64 1.66 -0.67
N VAL A 15 8.18 1.37 0.55
CA VAL A 15 7.80 2.39 1.53
C VAL A 15 9.03 3.23 1.93
N SER A 16 10.18 2.60 2.20
CA SER A 16 11.42 3.29 2.55
C SER A 16 11.92 4.19 1.42
N LEU A 17 11.84 3.73 0.17
CA LEU A 17 12.20 4.51 -1.01
C LEU A 17 11.27 5.71 -1.17
N PHE A 18 9.97 5.53 -0.97
CA PHE A 18 8.98 6.61 -1.00
C PHE A 18 9.24 7.66 0.08
N LEU A 19 9.53 7.23 1.30
CA LEU A 19 9.90 8.12 2.41
C LEU A 19 11.20 8.88 2.09
N ARG A 20 12.20 8.22 1.51
CA ARG A 20 13.44 8.88 1.06
C ARG A 20 13.20 9.89 -0.05
N MET A 21 12.31 9.60 -1.01
CA MET A 21 11.92 10.53 -2.07
C MET A 21 11.35 11.81 -1.46
N ARG A 22 10.42 11.66 -0.52
CA ARG A 22 9.80 12.79 0.20
C ARG A 22 10.81 13.60 1.00
N ASN A 23 11.68 12.92 1.76
CA ASN A 23 12.69 13.59 2.59
C ASN A 23 13.76 14.31 1.75
N SER A 24 13.98 13.87 0.51
CA SER A 24 14.91 14.51 -0.42
C SER A 24 14.26 15.67 -1.20
N GLY A 25 13.00 16.01 -0.91
CA GLY A 25 12.28 17.12 -1.54
C GLY A 25 11.67 16.78 -2.90
N TYR A 26 11.69 15.51 -3.31
CA TYR A 26 10.99 15.08 -4.53
C TYR A 26 9.51 14.91 -4.26
N THR A 27 8.69 15.48 -5.12
CA THR A 27 7.23 15.32 -5.11
C THR A 27 6.87 13.95 -5.71
N PRO A 28 6.32 13.00 -4.94
CA PRO A 28 5.80 11.77 -5.48
C PRO A 28 4.63 12.04 -6.42
N ASP A 29 4.64 11.36 -7.56
CA ASP A 29 3.55 11.41 -8.54
C ASP A 29 2.55 10.27 -8.31
N SER A 30 1.47 10.28 -9.10
CA SER A 30 0.44 9.24 -9.03
C SER A 30 1.00 7.82 -9.21
N ILE A 31 2.02 7.65 -10.05
CA ILE A 31 2.65 6.34 -10.30
C ILE A 31 3.44 5.86 -9.08
N ALA A 32 4.14 6.77 -8.38
CA ALA A 32 4.82 6.47 -7.13
C ALA A 32 3.85 6.01 -6.05
N PHE A 33 2.66 6.62 -5.97
CA PHE A 33 1.61 6.18 -5.04
C PHE A 33 1.06 4.79 -5.38
N VAL A 34 0.75 4.50 -6.65
CA VAL A 34 0.34 3.14 -7.07
C VAL A 34 1.40 2.12 -6.68
N SER A 35 2.68 2.45 -6.89
CA SER A 35 3.80 1.54 -6.60
C SER A 35 3.88 1.19 -5.12
N VAL A 36 3.75 2.19 -4.24
CA VAL A 36 3.76 1.98 -2.78
C VAL A 36 2.52 1.25 -2.31
N LEU A 37 1.33 1.62 -2.80
CA LEU A 37 0.07 0.97 -2.42
C LEU A 37 0.06 -0.51 -2.83
N SER A 38 0.53 -0.81 -4.03
CA SER A 38 0.68 -2.18 -4.50
C SER A 38 1.69 -2.95 -3.63
N ALA A 39 2.85 -2.37 -3.32
CA ALA A 39 3.85 -3.01 -2.49
C ALA A 39 3.36 -3.25 -1.03
N SER A 40 2.59 -2.30 -0.48
CA SER A 40 1.91 -2.43 0.81
C SER A 40 0.88 -3.54 0.80
N SER A 41 0.08 -3.66 -0.28
CA SER A 41 -0.91 -4.73 -0.45
C SER A 41 -0.28 -6.12 -0.38
N HIS A 42 0.76 -6.36 -1.20
CA HIS A 42 1.46 -7.65 -1.24
C HIS A 42 2.22 -7.98 0.05
N SER A 43 2.55 -6.97 0.86
CA SER A 43 3.32 -7.15 2.10
C SER A 43 2.48 -7.10 3.37
N GLY A 44 1.16 -6.92 3.24
CA GLY A 44 0.24 -6.80 4.38
C GLY A 44 0.45 -5.55 5.24
N LEU A 45 1.06 -4.50 4.68
CA LEU A 45 1.36 -3.24 5.38
C LEU A 45 0.15 -2.30 5.31
N LEU A 46 -0.89 -2.64 6.06
CA LEU A 46 -2.20 -1.98 6.01
C LEU A 46 -2.15 -0.51 6.42
N ASP A 47 -1.49 -0.22 7.54
CA ASP A 47 -1.39 1.12 8.10
C ASP A 47 -0.59 2.05 7.17
N GLU A 48 0.54 1.57 6.64
CA GLU A 48 1.35 2.31 5.69
C GLU A 48 0.60 2.57 4.38
N GLY A 49 -0.12 1.58 3.86
CA GLY A 49 -0.91 1.72 2.64
C GLY A 49 -2.02 2.76 2.80
N GLN A 50 -2.79 2.70 3.90
CA GLN A 50 -3.83 3.68 4.20
C GLN A 50 -3.26 5.09 4.38
N ASN A 51 -2.14 5.22 5.09
CA ASN A 51 -1.50 6.52 5.31
C ASN A 51 -1.02 7.10 3.96
N CYS A 52 -0.42 6.29 3.10
CA CYS A 52 0.00 6.72 1.76
C CYS A 52 -1.18 7.18 0.91
N PHE A 53 -2.30 6.46 0.93
CA PHE A 53 -3.52 6.86 0.21
C PHE A 53 -4.08 8.19 0.74
N LYS A 54 -4.08 8.38 2.05
CA LYS A 54 -4.51 9.64 2.68
C LYS A 54 -3.62 10.81 2.29
N LEU A 55 -2.30 10.63 2.36
CA LEU A 55 -1.32 11.64 1.95
C LEU A 55 -1.54 12.05 0.48
N MET A 56 -1.76 11.07 -0.41
CA MET A 56 -2.03 11.32 -1.83
C MET A 56 -3.19 12.32 -2.04
N VAL A 57 -4.30 12.13 -1.32
CA VAL A 57 -5.51 12.95 -1.47
C VAL A 57 -5.42 14.27 -0.70
N GLU A 58 -4.95 14.22 0.54
CA GLU A 58 -4.99 15.36 1.45
C GLU A 58 -3.81 16.31 1.26
N GLU A 59 -2.59 15.79 1.13
CA GLU A 59 -1.37 16.58 1.03
C GLU A 59 -1.04 16.88 -0.44
N TYR A 60 -0.98 15.84 -1.27
CA TYR A 60 -0.57 15.97 -2.68
C TYR A 60 -1.70 16.37 -3.62
N LYS A 61 -2.96 16.39 -3.14
CA LYS A 61 -4.17 16.73 -3.91
C LYS A 61 -4.30 15.92 -5.21
N ILE A 62 -3.75 14.71 -5.23
CA ILE A 62 -3.83 13.79 -6.37
C ILE A 62 -5.17 13.08 -6.29
N LYS A 63 -5.93 13.16 -7.39
CA LYS A 63 -7.23 12.47 -7.49
C LYS A 63 -6.99 10.97 -7.66
N PRO A 64 -7.55 10.12 -6.79
CA PRO A 64 -7.45 8.67 -6.95
C PRO A 64 -8.01 8.22 -8.30
N GLN A 65 -7.28 7.34 -8.98
CA GLN A 65 -7.70 6.64 -10.20
C GLN A 65 -8.00 5.17 -9.90
N LEU A 66 -8.53 4.44 -10.87
CA LEU A 66 -8.95 3.03 -10.73
C LEU A 66 -7.84 2.15 -10.15
N GLU A 67 -6.60 2.36 -10.57
CA GLU A 67 -5.41 1.62 -10.15
C GLU A 67 -5.11 1.79 -8.65
N HIS A 68 -5.38 2.97 -8.10
CA HIS A 68 -5.18 3.26 -6.68
C HIS A 68 -6.25 2.56 -5.84
N TYR A 69 -7.49 2.56 -6.33
CA TYR A 69 -8.58 1.85 -5.67
C TYR A 69 -8.39 0.34 -5.72
N ALA A 70 -7.93 -0.21 -6.86
CA ALA A 70 -7.61 -1.62 -6.98
C ALA A 70 -6.58 -2.03 -5.92
N CYS A 71 -5.48 -1.28 -5.77
CA CYS A 71 -4.48 -1.56 -4.74
C CYS A 71 -5.04 -1.47 -3.31
N MET A 72 -5.97 -0.54 -3.05
CA MET A 72 -6.62 -0.41 -1.73
C MET A 72 -7.60 -1.55 -1.44
N VAL A 73 -8.32 -2.03 -2.44
CA VAL A 73 -9.20 -3.20 -2.31
C VAL A 73 -8.34 -4.44 -2.04
N ASP A 74 -7.28 -4.66 -2.84
CA ASP A 74 -6.35 -5.77 -2.62
C ASP A 74 -5.71 -5.72 -1.22
N LEU A 75 -5.35 -4.52 -0.74
CA LEU A 75 -4.80 -4.30 0.60
C LEU A 75 -5.82 -4.65 1.70
N LEU A 76 -7.10 -4.31 1.49
CA LEU A 76 -8.18 -4.56 2.45
C LEU A 76 -8.68 -6.00 2.42
N ASP A 77 -8.60 -6.70 1.29
CA ASP A 77 -8.93 -8.13 1.18
C ASP A 77 -8.05 -8.98 2.12
N VAL A 78 -6.83 -8.52 2.41
CA VAL A 78 -5.96 -9.13 3.44
C VAL A 78 -6.62 -9.11 4.83
N LEU A 79 -7.48 -8.13 5.15
CA LEU A 79 -8.23 -8.11 6.42
C LEU A 79 -9.37 -9.13 6.45
N GLU A 80 -10.07 -9.34 5.33
CA GLU A 80 -11.10 -10.37 5.25
C GLU A 80 -10.48 -11.77 5.41
N ASP A 81 -9.35 -12.03 4.76
CA ASP A 81 -8.66 -13.32 4.92
C ASP A 81 -8.06 -13.49 6.32
N LEU A 82 -7.50 -12.44 6.94
CA LEU A 82 -7.07 -12.50 8.34
C LEU A 82 -8.24 -12.74 9.31
N MET A 83 -9.41 -12.13 9.08
CA MET A 83 -10.61 -12.40 9.89
C MET A 83 -11.12 -13.83 9.70
N LYS A 84 -11.07 -14.39 8.49
CA LYS A 84 -11.38 -15.82 8.26
C LYS A 84 -10.43 -16.72 9.03
N LEU A 85 -9.12 -16.45 9.01
CA LEU A 85 -8.13 -17.23 9.76
C LEU A 85 -8.31 -17.13 11.28
N MET A 86 -8.64 -15.94 11.81
CA MET A 86 -8.93 -15.77 13.25
C MET A 86 -10.23 -16.47 13.67
N ASN A 87 -11.28 -16.44 12.84
CA ASN A 87 -12.52 -17.16 13.14
C ASN A 87 -12.32 -18.69 13.09
N LEU A 88 -11.46 -19.19 12.19
CA LEU A 88 -11.11 -20.61 12.14
C LEU A 88 -10.36 -21.08 13.40
N SER A 89 -9.53 -20.22 13.99
CA SER A 89 -8.81 -20.51 15.24
C SER A 89 -9.73 -20.58 16.48
N ARG A 90 -10.89 -19.92 16.44
CA ARG A 90 -11.90 -19.96 17.53
C ARG A 90 -12.87 -21.13 17.42
N THR A 91 -13.06 -21.70 16.23
CA THR A 91 -13.89 -22.90 16.02
C THR A 91 -13.19 -24.21 16.39
N CYS A 92 -11.90 -24.16 16.73
CA CYS A 92 -11.11 -25.31 17.19
C CYS A 92 -11.01 -25.42 18.72
N GLN A 93 -11.81 -24.68 19.49
CA GLN A 93 -11.89 -24.81 20.95
C GLN A 93 -13.26 -25.31 21.40
#